data_AF-A0A661F3R1-F1
#
_entry.id   AF-A0A661F3R1-F1
#
_cell.length_a   1.000
_cell.length_b   1.000
_cell.length_c   1.000
_cell.angle_alpha   90.00
_cell.angle_beta   90.00
_cell.angle_gamma   90.00
#
_symmetry.space_group_name_H-M   'P 1'
#
loop_
_entity.id
_entity.type
_entity.pdbx_description
1 polymer ?
#
loop_
_entity_poly.entity_id
_entity_poly.type
_entity_poly.pdbx_seq_one_letter_code
_entity_poly.pdbx_strand_id
1 'polypeptide(L)'
;RLERLIREAGFKACSVERVQLKRHYGSVFELMRELKGIGAQTVTQGRVNHLTGKGQMLKMVEAYEQLREPAGIPATWEIVYGTARK
;
A
#
# COMPACT_ATOMS: atom_id res chain seq x y z
N ARG A 1 -20.92 -4.35 2.03
CA ARG A 1 -20.39 -5.74 2.20
C ARG A 1 -19.70 -5.94 3.56
N LEU A 2 -18.77 -5.07 3.98
CA LEU A 2 -18.15 -5.14 5.32
C LEU A 2 -19.13 -4.91 6.48
N GLU A 3 -19.97 -3.89 6.39
CA GLU A 3 -20.94 -3.56 7.44
C GLU A 3 -21.90 -4.71 7.80
N ARG A 4 -22.25 -5.54 6.81
CA ARG A 4 -23.11 -6.72 7.01
C ARG A 4 -22.43 -7.78 7.88
N LEU A 5 -21.15 -8.05 7.64
CA LEU A 5 -20.37 -9.05 8.38
C LEU A 5 -20.16 -8.64 9.85
N ILE A 6 -19.99 -7.34 10.12
CA ILE A 6 -19.77 -6.86 11.50
C ILE A 6 -21.08 -6.92 12.31
N ARG A 7 -22.24 -6.64 11.69
CA ARG A 7 -23.56 -6.80 12.33
C ARG A 7 -23.89 -8.27 12.64
N GLU A 8 -23.59 -9.19 11.72
CA GLU A 8 -23.80 -10.63 11.92
C GLU A 8 -22.91 -11.20 13.05
N ALA A 9 -21.75 -10.59 13.31
CA ALA A 9 -20.86 -10.97 14.42
C ALA A 9 -21.32 -10.45 15.81
N GLY A 10 -22.48 -9.80 15.92
CA GLY A 10 -23.09 -9.41 17.19
C GLY A 10 -22.60 -8.07 17.78
N PHE A 11 -21.85 -7.27 17.02
CA PHE A 11 -21.41 -5.94 17.44
C PHE A 11 -22.52 -4.90 17.23
N LYS A 12 -22.77 -4.04 18.24
CA LYS A 12 -23.70 -2.91 18.17
C LYS A 12 -22.95 -1.62 17.85
N ALA A 13 -23.47 -0.86 16.88
CA ALA A 13 -22.87 0.33 16.29
C ALA A 13 -21.51 0.04 15.60
N CYS A 14 -21.57 -0.16 14.28
CA CYS A 14 -20.41 -0.36 13.44
C CYS A 14 -20.30 0.83 12.48
N SER A 15 -19.17 1.54 12.49
CA SER A 15 -18.85 2.52 11.45
C SER A 15 -17.66 2.04 10.64
N VAL A 16 -17.74 2.24 9.33
CA VAL A 16 -16.61 2.02 8.42
C VAL A 16 -16.32 3.35 7.74
N GLU A 17 -15.11 3.85 7.93
CA GLU A 17 -14.63 5.08 7.28
C GLU A 17 -13.50 4.73 6.32
N ARG A 18 -13.46 5.41 5.18
CA ARG A 18 -12.39 5.26 4.19
C ARG A 18 -11.69 6.60 4.00
N VAL A 19 -10.38 6.58 4.13
CA VAL A 19 -9.52 7.76 3.98
C VAL A 19 -8.50 7.48 2.90
N GLN A 20 -8.41 8.36 1.91
CA GLN A 20 -7.34 8.33 0.92
C GLN A 20 -6.21 9.26 1.36
N LEU A 21 -4.98 8.73 1.38
CA LEU A 21 -3.79 9.49 1.74
C LEU A 21 -2.79 9.42 0.59
N LYS A 22 -2.31 10.58 0.16
CA LYS A 22 -1.17 10.67 -0.75
C LYS A 22 0.06 11.02 0.07
N ARG A 23 1.09 10.19 0.00
CA ARG A 23 2.37 10.40 0.67
C ARG A 23 3.49 10.46 -0.35
N HIS A 24 4.45 11.32 -0.12
CA HIS A 24 5.63 11.48 -0.98
C HIS A 24 6.87 10.91 -0.30
N TYR A 25 7.72 10.29 -1.09
CA TYR A 25 8.97 9.66 -0.65
C TYR A 25 10.16 10.30 -1.36
N GLY A 26 11.30 10.41 -0.67
CA GLY A 26 12.51 10.96 -1.27
C GLY A 26 13.07 10.07 -2.39
N SER A 27 12.87 8.76 -2.27
CA SER A 27 13.26 7.77 -3.29
C SER A 27 12.35 6.56 -3.32
N VAL A 28 12.39 5.81 -4.42
CA VAL A 28 11.69 4.53 -4.58
C VAL A 28 12.15 3.50 -3.55
N PHE A 29 13.43 3.53 -3.16
CA PHE A 29 13.96 2.65 -2.12
C PHE A 29 13.34 2.93 -0.74
N GLU A 30 13.09 4.19 -0.44
CA GLU A 30 12.41 4.58 0.80
C GLU A 30 10.96 4.07 0.81
N LEU A 31 10.23 4.25 -0.30
CA LEU A 31 8.88 3.71 -0.50
C LEU A 31 8.86 2.18 -0.33
N MET A 32 9.77 1.46 -1.00
CA MET A 32 9.86 0.00 -0.90
C MET A 32 10.20 -0.48 0.52
N ARG A 33 11.07 0.24 1.23
CA ARG A 33 11.43 -0.10 2.62
C ARG A 33 10.22 0.05 3.54
N GLU A 34 9.43 1.10 3.36
CA GLU A 34 8.20 1.29 4.13
C GLU A 34 7.17 0.20 3.81
N LEU A 35 6.91 -0.06 2.52
CA LEU A 35 6.03 -1.15 2.07
C LEU A 35 6.43 -2.50 2.67
N LYS A 36 7.74 -2.78 2.70
CA LYS A 36 8.29 -3.99 3.33
C LYS A 36 8.04 -4.01 4.85
N GLY A 37 8.17 -2.87 5.51
CA GLY A 37 7.97 -2.73 6.96
C GLY A 37 6.51 -2.95 7.39
N ILE A 38 5.54 -2.50 6.59
CA ILE A 38 4.10 -2.68 6.87
C ILE A 38 3.56 -4.06 6.45
N GLY A 39 4.42 -4.96 5.96
CA GLY A 39 4.01 -6.29 5.51
C GLY A 39 3.23 -6.29 4.20
N ALA A 40 3.30 -5.22 3.40
CA ALA A 40 2.75 -5.17 2.04
C ALA A 40 3.64 -5.96 1.07
N GLN A 41 3.92 -7.22 1.41
CA GLN A 41 4.56 -8.17 0.52
C GLN A 41 3.50 -8.73 -0.42
N THR A 42 3.52 -8.28 -1.69
CA THR A 42 2.72 -8.92 -2.73
C THR A 42 3.22 -10.35 -2.91
N VAL A 43 2.43 -11.34 -2.46
CA VAL A 43 2.64 -12.75 -2.78
C VAL A 43 2.17 -12.97 -4.21
N THR A 44 2.98 -12.58 -5.19
CA THR A 44 2.70 -12.87 -6.60
C THR A 44 2.91 -14.37 -6.82
N GLN A 45 1.84 -15.12 -7.05
CA GLN A 45 1.91 -16.51 -7.53
C GLN A 45 2.61 -16.51 -8.90
N GLY A 46 3.90 -16.82 -8.91
CA GLY A 46 4.75 -16.74 -10.09
C GLY A 46 6.07 -16.05 -9.77
N ARG A 47 6.88 -16.69 -8.93
CA ARG A 47 8.22 -16.19 -8.57
C ARG A 47 9.11 -16.20 -9.81
N VAL A 48 9.19 -15.07 -10.50
CA VAL A 48 10.21 -14.85 -11.52
C VAL A 48 11.55 -14.69 -10.78
N ASN A 49 12.39 -15.72 -10.83
CA ASN A 49 13.65 -15.83 -10.06
C ASN A 49 14.72 -14.77 -10.39
N HIS A 50 14.43 -13.80 -11.27
CA HIS A 50 15.40 -12.86 -11.86
C HIS A 50 15.07 -11.36 -11.66
N LEU A 51 14.02 -11.03 -10.89
CA LEU A 51 13.56 -9.64 -10.68
C LEU A 51 14.52 -8.77 -9.85
N THR A 52 15.61 -9.33 -9.34
CA THR A 52 16.64 -8.62 -8.55
C THR A 52 17.93 -8.34 -9.33
N GLY A 53 17.96 -8.59 -10.65
CA GLY A 53 19.10 -8.19 -11.47
C GLY A 53 19.27 -6.66 -11.48
N LYS A 54 20.51 -6.17 -11.33
CA LYS A 54 20.84 -4.72 -11.29
C LYS A 54 20.13 -3.91 -12.38
N GLY A 55 20.04 -4.43 -13.60
CA GLY A 55 19.36 -3.77 -14.72
C GLY A 55 17.84 -3.63 -14.57
N GLN A 56 17.16 -4.62 -13.98
CA GLN A 56 15.71 -4.50 -13.73
C GLN A 56 15.42 -3.53 -12.58
N MET A 57 16.27 -3.52 -11.55
CA MET A 57 16.17 -2.54 -10.47
C MET A 57 16.33 -1.11 -10.99
N LEU A 58 17.30 -0.87 -11.87
CA LEU A 58 17.49 0.45 -12.51
C LEU A 58 16.28 0.86 -13.35
N LYS A 59 15.76 -0.04 -14.19
CA LYS A 59 14.55 0.23 -14.98
C LYS A 59 13.33 0.55 -14.11
N MET A 60 13.17 -0.15 -12.98
CA MET A 60 12.11 0.15 -12.02
C MET A 60 12.30 1.54 -11.41
N VAL A 61 13.52 1.86 -10.94
CA VAL A 61 13.81 3.19 -10.40
C VAL A 61 13.52 4.28 -11.42
N GLU A 62 14.03 4.14 -12.65
CA GLU A 62 13.79 5.10 -13.74
C GLU A 62 12.30 5.30 -14.02
N ALA A 63 11.52 4.21 -14.08
CA ALA A 63 10.08 4.30 -14.32
C ALA A 63 9.35 5.08 -13.22
N TYR A 64 9.72 4.89 -11.95
CA TYR A 64 9.15 5.66 -10.85
C TYR A 64 9.64 7.11 -10.83
N GLU A 65 10.88 7.39 -11.23
CA GLU A 65 11.40 8.75 -11.33
C GLU A 65 10.63 9.59 -12.37
N GLN A 66 10.08 8.97 -13.42
CA GLN A 66 9.16 9.66 -14.35
C GLN A 66 7.85 10.11 -13.69
N LEU A 67 7.50 9.56 -12.53
CA LEU A 67 6.31 9.93 -11.75
C LEU A 67 6.64 10.93 -10.63
N ARG A 68 7.88 11.42 -10.54
CA ARG A 68 8.30 12.34 -9.48
C ARG A 68 7.51 13.65 -9.56
N GLU A 69 6.99 14.06 -8.42
CA GLU A 69 6.40 15.38 -8.20
C GLU A 69 7.40 16.28 -7.44
N PRO A 70 7.19 17.61 -7.37
CA PRO A 70 8.08 18.50 -6.60
C PRO A 70 8.28 18.06 -5.15
N ALA A 71 7.27 17.41 -4.55
CA ALA A 71 7.33 16.90 -3.18
C ALA A 71 7.99 15.50 -3.05
N GLY A 72 8.32 14.83 -4.16
CA GLY A 72 8.94 13.50 -4.18
C GLY A 72 8.17 12.48 -5.01
N ILE A 73 8.49 11.20 -4.84
CA ILE A 73 7.79 10.08 -5.48
C ILE A 73 6.43 9.91 -4.79
N PRO A 74 5.29 10.09 -5.50
CA PRO A 74 3.97 9.97 -4.90
C PRO A 74 3.55 8.50 -4.74
N ALA A 75 2.95 8.17 -3.60
CA ALA A 75 2.21 6.92 -3.39
C ALA A 75 0.86 7.21 -2.72
N THR A 76 -0.19 6.58 -3.23
CA THR A 76 -1.57 6.77 -2.73
C THR A 76 -2.02 5.52 -1.98
N TRP A 77 -2.61 5.73 -0.81
CA TRP A 77 -3.08 4.70 0.11
C TRP A 77 -4.57 4.86 0.35
N GLU A 78 -5.31 3.75 0.39
CA GLU A 78 -6.68 3.72 0.88
C GLU A 78 -6.70 3.02 2.24
N ILE A 79 -6.99 3.78 3.29
CA ILE A 79 -7.09 3.26 4.66
C ILE A 79 -8.57 3.09 4.98
N VAL A 80 -8.94 1.89 5.42
CA VAL A 80 -10.31 1.57 5.85
C VAL A 80 -10.31 1.36 7.37
N TYR A 81 -10.90 2.28 8.11
CA TYR A 81 -11.11 2.18 9.55
C TYR A 81 -12.45 1.50 9.82
N GLY A 82 -12.46 0.51 10.71
CA GLY A 82 -13.68 -0.10 11.23
C GLY A 82 -13.74 0.07 12.73
N THR A 83 -14.79 0.73 13.25
CA THR A 83 -15.06 0.74 14.70
C THR A 83 -16.28 -0.12 14.98
N ALA A 84 -16.20 -0.92 16.05
CA ALA A 84 -17.29 -1.77 16.50
C ALA A 84 -17.29 -1.78 18.03
N ARG A 85 -18.48 -1.68 18.63
CA ARG A 85 -18.65 -1.84 20.09
C ARG A 85 -19.50 -3.08 20.36
N LYS A 86 -19.27 -3.73 21.49
CA LYS A 86 -20.05 -4.89 21.94
C LYS A 86 -21.05 -4.45 22.99
#